data_AF-A0A2V8CHT6-F1
#
_entry.id   AF-A0A2V8CHT6-F1
#
_cell.length_a   1.000
_cell.length_b   1.000
_cell.length_c   1.000
_cell.angle_alpha   90.00
_cell.angle_beta   90.00
_cell.angle_gamma   90.00
#
_symmetry.space_group_name_H-M   'P 1'
#
loop_
_entity.id
_entity.type
_entity.pdbx_description
1 polymer ?
#
loop_
_entity_poly.entity_id
_entity_poly.type
_entity_poly.pdbx_seq_one_letter_code
_entity_poly.pdbx_strand_id
1 'polypeptide(L)' 'MTQVRSISIGVWLTRGSRHETADRGGIAHFVEHMLFKGTATRTAEDIAQQIDSIGGQLDAFTAK' A
#
# COMPACT_ATOMS: atom_id res chain seq x y z
N MET A 1 -32.01 11.21 -0.79
CA MET A 1 -31.05 10.23 -0.24
C MET A 1 -29.65 10.78 -0.50
N THR A 2 -28.95 11.22 0.54
CA THR A 2 -27.57 11.70 0.45
C THR A 2 -26.64 10.49 0.41
N GLN A 3 -26.33 10.05 -0.80
CA GLN A 3 -25.42 8.93 -1.06
C GLN A 3 -24.02 9.48 -1.30
N VAL A 4 -23.00 8.83 -0.73
CA VAL A 4 -21.60 9.14 -1.05
C VAL A 4 -21.29 8.70 -2.47
N ARG A 5 -20.44 9.46 -3.18
CA ARG A 5 -20.07 9.19 -4.58
C ARG A 5 -18.67 8.56 -4.71
N SER A 6 -18.14 8.04 -3.62
CA SER A 6 -16.81 7.42 -3.54
C SER A 6 -16.85 6.14 -2.70
N ILE A 7 -15.82 5.32 -2.88
CA ILE A 7 -15.57 4.11 -2.09
C ILE A 7 -14.12 4.10 -1.62
N SER A 8 -13.85 3.37 -0.54
CA SER A 8 -12.50 3.07 -0.07
C SER A 8 -12.34 1.56 0.05
N ILE A 9 -11.21 1.03 -0.41
CA ILE A 9 -10.88 -0.39 -0.37
C ILE A 9 -9.57 -0.55 0.38
N GLY A 10 -9.48 -1.61 1.18
CA GLY A 10 -8.36 -1.85 2.07
C GLY A 10 -7.97 -3.31 2.21
N VAL A 11 -6.67 -3.60 2.26
CA VAL A 11 -6.10 -4.94 2.47
C VAL A 11 -5.24 -4.99 3.73
N TRP A 12 -5.76 -5.52 4.84
CA TRP A 12 -5.07 -5.47 6.13
C TRP A 12 -4.26 -6.74 6.38
N LEU A 13 -2.97 -6.57 6.69
CA LEU A 13 -2.08 -7.63 7.13
C LEU A 13 -1.99 -7.62 8.66
N THR A 14 -2.11 -8.79 9.28
CA THR A 14 -2.07 -8.92 10.76
C THR A 14 -0.65 -8.88 11.35
N ARG A 15 0.36 -8.68 10.49
CA ARG A 15 1.79 -8.70 10.84
C ARG A 15 2.43 -7.34 10.55
N GLY A 16 2.96 -6.70 11.59
CA GLY A 16 3.85 -5.55 11.49
C GLY A 16 5.20 -5.80 12.17
N SER A 17 5.90 -4.71 12.51
CA SER A 17 7.26 -4.72 13.06
C SER A 17 7.44 -5.57 14.33
N ARG A 18 6.40 -5.82 15.12
CA ARG A 18 6.51 -6.66 16.34
C ARG A 18 6.79 -8.14 16.06
N HIS A 19 6.60 -8.57 14.82
CA HIS A 19 6.78 -9.97 14.41
C HIS A 19 8.09 -10.20 13.65
N GLU A 20 8.92 -9.18 13.54
CA GLU A 20 10.21 -9.27 12.89
C GLU A 20 11.22 -10.00 13.80
N THR A 21 12.13 -10.73 13.17
CA THR A 21 13.31 -11.24 13.86
C THR A 21 14.33 -10.12 14.05
N ALA A 22 15.21 -10.24 15.03
CA ALA A 22 16.18 -9.18 15.35
C ALA A 22 17.12 -8.84 14.16
N ASP A 23 17.43 -9.82 13.30
CA ASP A 23 18.24 -9.65 12.10
C ASP A 23 17.48 -8.99 10.93
N ARG A 24 16.16 -8.83 11.03
CA ARG A 24 15.28 -8.30 9.96
C ARG A 24 14.49 -7.07 10.41
N GLY A 25 14.97 -6.35 11.41
CA GLY A 25 14.32 -5.11 11.87
C GLY A 25 14.06 -4.13 10.72
N GLY A 26 12.81 -3.70 10.58
CA GLY A 26 12.35 -2.78 9.53
C GLY A 26 11.86 -3.43 8.24
N ILE A 27 11.86 -4.76 8.13
CA ILE A 27 11.43 -5.44 6.90
C ILE A 27 9.97 -5.19 6.54
N ALA A 28 9.07 -5.05 7.53
CA ALA A 28 7.65 -4.78 7.29
C ALA A 28 7.46 -3.41 6.61
N HIS A 29 8.12 -2.38 7.13
CA HIS A 29 8.09 -1.03 6.56
C HIS A 29 8.81 -0.99 5.20
N PHE A 30 9.92 -1.72 5.05
CA PHE A 30 10.57 -1.83 3.76
C PHE A 30 9.67 -2.47 2.70
N VAL A 31 9.01 -3.58 3.03
CA VAL A 31 8.07 -4.26 2.14
C VAL A 31 6.90 -3.35 1.77
N GLU A 32 6.34 -2.60 2.72
CA GLU A 32 5.29 -1.61 2.47
C GLU A 32 5.69 -0.63 1.34
N HIS A 33 6.88 -0.03 1.44
CA HIS A 33 7.38 0.86 0.38
C HIS A 33 7.57 0.14 -0.96
N MET A 34 8.03 -1.12 -0.93
CA MET A 34 8.30 -1.91 -2.13
C MET A 34 7.02 -2.30 -2.88
N LEU A 35 5.86 -2.38 -2.21
CA LEU A 35 4.58 -2.63 -2.87
C LEU A 35 4.22 -1.56 -3.91
N PHE A 36 4.73 -0.33 -3.76
CA PHE A 36 4.51 0.77 -4.70
C PHE A 36 5.54 0.86 -5.81
N LYS A 37 6.59 0.03 -5.81
CA LYS A 37 7.70 0.12 -6.78
C LYS A 37 7.49 -0.68 -8.06
N GLY A 38 6.35 -1.35 -8.18
CA GLY A 38 5.94 -2.07 -9.38
C GLY A 38 5.58 -3.51 -9.10
N THR A 39 4.95 -4.13 -10.10
CA THR A 39 4.61 -5.55 -10.17
C THR A 39 5.30 -6.17 -11.37
N ALA A 40 5.09 -7.47 -11.60
CA ALA A 40 5.59 -8.15 -12.79
C ALA A 40 5.05 -7.57 -14.11
N THR A 41 3.93 -6.83 -14.08
CA THR A 41 3.24 -6.33 -15.28
C THR A 41 3.00 -4.83 -15.29
N ARG A 42 3.34 -4.10 -14.22
CA ARG A 42 3.11 -2.66 -14.09
C ARG A 42 4.28 -2.01 -13.36
N THR A 43 4.82 -0.94 -13.91
CA THR A 43 5.86 -0.15 -13.26
C THR A 43 5.27 0.71 -12.12
N ALA A 44 6.13 1.30 -11.29
CA ALA A 44 5.71 2.28 -10.30
C ALA A 44 4.96 3.48 -10.94
N GLU A 45 5.43 3.92 -12.10
CA GLU A 45 4.82 5.01 -12.86
C GLU A 45 3.42 4.62 -13.37
N ASP A 46 3.28 3.41 -13.94
CA ASP A 46 1.98 2.92 -14.40
C ASP A 46 0.95 2.88 -13.26
N ILE A 47 1.38 2.45 -12.07
CA ILE A 47 0.51 2.39 -10.88
C ILE A 47 0.08 3.81 -10.48
N ALA A 48 1.02 4.74 -10.37
CA ALA A 48 0.72 6.13 -9.99
C ALA A 48 -0.23 6.80 -11.00
N GLN A 49 0.07 6.69 -12.30
CA GLN A 49 -0.75 7.29 -13.35
C GLN A 49 -2.17 6.72 -13.38
N GLN A 50 -2.35 5.42 -13.15
CA GLN A 50 -3.70 4.82 -13.11
C GLN A 50 -4.54 5.37 -11.96
N ILE A 51 -3.96 5.52 -10.78
CA ILE A 51 -4.67 6.09 -9.61
C ILE A 51 -4.98 7.57 -9.85
N ASP A 52 -4.02 8.34 -10.34
CA ASP A 52 -4.19 9.78 -10.60
C ASP A 52 -5.24 10.02 -11.70
N SER A 53 -5.29 9.17 -12.73
CA SER A 53 -6.23 9.31 -13.86
C SER A 53 -7.71 9.26 -13.46
N ILE A 54 -8.01 8.62 -12.32
CA ILE A 54 -9.37 8.52 -11.77
C ILE A 54 -9.61 9.47 -10.58
N GLY A 55 -8.64 10.33 -10.25
CA GLY A 55 -8.68 11.19 -9.07
C GLY A 55 -8.62 10.40 -7.74
N GLY A 56 -8.04 9.19 -7.79
CA GLY A 56 -7.96 8.29 -6.65
C GLY A 56 -6.86 8.69 -5.66
N GLN A 57 -6.93 8.10 -4.47
CA GLN A 57 -5.86 8.19 -3.48
C GLN A 57 -5.43 6.77 -3.12
N LEU A 58 -4.12 6.55 -3.06
CA LEU A 58 -3.51 5.28 -2.71
C LEU A 58 -2.45 5.53 -1.65
N ASP A 59 -2.55 4.79 -0.54
CA ASP A 59 -1.66 4.93 0.60
C ASP A 59 -1.47 3.58 1.30
N ALA A 60 -0.43 3.47 2.14
CA ALA A 60 -0.22 2.35 3.05
C ALA A 60 0.41 2.83 4.36
N PHE A 61 0.42 1.94 5.35
CA PHE A 61 1.09 2.19 6.62
C PHE A 61 1.55 0.87 7.24
N THR A 62 2.66 0.93 7.98
CA THR A 62 3.15 -0.17 8.81
C THR A 62 3.01 0.17 10.29
N ALA A 63 2.39 -0.75 11.04
CA ALA A 63 2.28 -0.68 12.49
C ALA A 63 3.15 -1.75 13.18
N LYS A 64 3.01 -1.88 14.50
CA LYS A 64 3.67 -2.91 15.32
C LYS A 64 2.99 -4.27 15.17
#